data_AF-A0A6C0C4B4-F1
#
_entry.id   AF-A0A6C0C4B4-F1
#
_cell.length_a   1.000
_cell.length_b   1.000
_cell.length_c   1.000
_cell.angle_alpha   90.00
_cell.angle_beta   90.00
_cell.angle_gamma   90.00
#
_symmetry.space_group_name_H-M   'P 1'
#
loop_
_entity.id
_entity.type
_entity.pdbx_description
1 polymer ?
#
loop_
_entity_poly.entity_id
_entity_poly.type
_entity_poly.pdbx_seq_one_letter_code
_entity_poly.pdbx_strand_id
1 'polypeptide(L)'
;MEPQIIDFYNEFPHSINVIEKMNEELSEIQDDNNQLREKLNEYTDPIVIYEDEQEFIRVKENACSDFHDELHKIGLTPRFIHPRLMYIIGDLLDKLLKNNRKNIITNKWIFAKSHEFQSLVEAMVEPMIVRCILSYNLIFDIIINYINKMFEPEECYGIVKFRCVKCRGLDDYLED
;
A
#
# COMPACT_ATOMS: atom_id res chain seq x y z
N MET A 1 -65.77 41.22 19.89
CA MET A 1 -64.34 41.06 20.21
C MET A 1 -63.90 39.77 19.53
N GLU A 2 -63.04 39.87 18.53
CA GLU A 2 -62.43 38.69 17.92
C GLU A 2 -61.38 38.11 18.87
N PRO A 3 -61.23 36.78 18.97
CA PRO A 3 -60.17 36.20 19.77
C PRO A 3 -58.82 36.53 19.14
N GLN A 4 -57.94 37.19 19.89
CA GLN A 4 -56.54 37.31 19.51
C GLN A 4 -55.91 35.92 19.63
N ILE A 5 -55.60 35.30 18.50
CA ILE A 5 -54.71 34.15 18.45
C ILE A 5 -53.34 34.67 18.88
N ILE A 6 -52.92 34.30 20.09
CA ILE A 6 -51.57 34.55 20.55
C ILE A 6 -50.70 33.56 19.77
N ASP A 7 -49.92 34.06 18.82
CA ASP A 7 -48.96 33.26 18.08
C ASP A 7 -47.96 32.62 19.07
N PHE A 8 -48.00 31.29 19.16
CA PHE A 8 -47.05 30.44 19.92
C PHE A 8 -45.62 30.46 19.34
N TYR A 9 -45.27 31.48 18.55
CA TYR A 9 -43.99 31.60 17.83
C TYR A 9 -42.78 31.98 18.71
N ASN A 10 -42.90 31.91 20.03
CA ASN A 10 -41.79 32.13 20.97
C ASN A 10 -41.12 30.81 21.46
N GLU A 11 -41.46 29.64 20.91
CA GLU A 11 -41.03 28.34 21.44
C GLU A 11 -39.62 27.85 21.03
N PHE A 12 -38.79 28.66 20.37
CA PHE A 12 -37.50 28.17 19.86
C PHE A 12 -36.19 28.57 20.58
N PRO A 13 -36.10 28.65 21.93
CA PRO A 13 -34.79 28.55 22.59
C PRO A 13 -34.26 27.11 22.61
N HIS A 14 -35.15 26.12 22.81
CA HIS A 14 -34.75 24.73 23.07
C HIS A 14 -34.37 23.97 21.80
N SER A 15 -35.09 24.15 20.69
CA SER A 15 -34.77 23.41 19.46
C SER A 15 -33.54 23.96 18.75
N ILE A 16 -33.20 25.25 18.92
CA ILE A 16 -31.93 25.81 18.43
C ILE A 16 -30.76 25.17 19.17
N ASN A 17 -30.83 25.06 20.51
CA ASN A 17 -29.83 24.34 21.30
C ASN A 17 -29.68 22.87 20.89
N VAL A 18 -30.78 22.21 20.52
CA VAL A 18 -30.74 20.82 20.01
C VAL A 18 -30.03 20.78 18.66
N ILE A 19 -30.32 21.70 17.74
CA ILE A 19 -29.66 21.76 16.43
C ILE A 19 -28.16 22.05 16.56
N GLU A 20 -27.78 23.02 17.40
CA GLU A 20 -26.38 23.34 17.66
C GLU A 20 -25.63 22.12 18.22
N LYS A 21 -26.22 21.45 19.21
CA LYS A 21 -25.63 20.24 19.79
C LYS A 21 -25.52 19.09 18.79
N MET A 22 -26.53 18.90 17.93
CA MET A 22 -26.47 17.90 16.86
C MET A 22 -25.37 18.20 15.84
N ASN A 23 -25.12 19.48 15.55
CA ASN A 23 -24.04 19.87 14.64
C ASN A 23 -22.65 19.65 15.26
N GLU A 24 -22.50 19.92 16.56
CA GLU A 24 -21.28 19.59 17.31
C GLU A 24 -21.01 18.08 17.30
N GLU A 25 -22.01 17.27 17.67
CA GLU A 25 -21.91 15.81 17.66
C GLU A 25 -21.58 15.27 16.25
N LEU A 26 -22.16 15.85 15.20
CA LEU A 26 -21.85 15.48 13.83
C LEU A 26 -20.40 15.81 13.45
N SER A 27 -19.89 16.98 13.87
CA SER A 27 -18.51 17.39 13.62
C SER A 27 -17.52 16.45 14.31
N GLU A 28 -17.78 16.08 15.57
CA GLU A 28 -16.95 15.12 16.31
C GLU A 28 -16.90 13.76 15.62
N ILE A 29 -18.06 13.24 15.18
CA ILE A 29 -18.15 11.95 14.48
C ILE A 29 -17.42 11.99 13.12
N GLN A 30 -17.45 13.12 12.42
CA GLN A 30 -16.73 13.30 11.16
C GLN A 30 -15.22 13.30 11.38
N ASP A 31 -14.73 13.97 12.41
CA ASP A 31 -13.32 13.99 12.77
C ASP A 31 -12.83 12.61 13.21
N ASP A 32 -13.60 11.90 14.04
CA ASP A 32 -13.28 10.53 14.46
C ASP A 32 -13.23 9.58 13.26
N ASN A 33 -14.19 9.70 12.33
CA ASN A 33 -14.16 8.91 11.09
C ASN A 33 -12.94 9.22 10.22
N ASN A 34 -12.54 10.47 10.13
CA ASN A 34 -11.35 10.87 9.38
C ASN A 34 -10.08 10.27 10.02
N GLN A 35 -9.94 10.36 11.34
CA GLN A 35 -8.82 9.75 12.06
C GLN A 35 -8.79 8.23 11.94
N LEU A 36 -9.96 7.57 11.98
CA LEU A 36 -10.07 6.12 11.80
C LEU A 36 -9.72 5.72 10.36
N ARG A 37 -10.16 6.49 9.36
CA ARG A 37 -9.79 6.27 7.95
C ARG A 37 -8.30 6.44 7.72
N GLU A 38 -7.69 7.47 8.30
CA GLU A 38 -6.24 7.65 8.24
C GLU A 38 -5.51 6.46 8.86
N LYS A 39 -5.90 6.03 10.06
CA LYS A 39 -5.34 4.83 10.70
C LYS A 39 -5.54 3.57 9.85
N LEU A 40 -6.72 3.38 9.27
CA LEU A 40 -7.01 2.20 8.43
C LEU A 40 -6.19 2.20 7.14
N ASN A 41 -5.98 3.38 6.53
CA ASN A 41 -5.09 3.54 5.37
C ASN A 41 -3.63 3.22 5.70
N GLU A 42 -3.20 3.24 6.97
CA GLU A 42 -1.85 2.83 7.37
C GLU A 42 -1.65 1.32 7.39
N TYR A 43 -2.72 0.52 7.50
CA TYR A 43 -2.66 -0.95 7.65
C TYR A 43 -3.30 -1.72 6.49
N THR A 44 -3.82 -1.03 5.48
CA THR A 44 -4.44 -1.66 4.31
C THR A 44 -3.42 -1.86 3.21
N ASP A 45 -3.55 -2.97 2.50
CA ASP A 45 -2.71 -3.26 1.34
C ASP A 45 -2.94 -2.20 0.25
N PRO A 46 -1.86 -1.70 -0.38
CA PRO A 46 -1.97 -0.67 -1.40
C PRO A 46 -2.65 -1.24 -2.62
N ILE A 47 -3.70 -0.58 -3.09
CA ILE A 47 -4.34 -0.90 -4.37
C ILE A 47 -3.58 -0.15 -5.47
N VAL A 48 -2.88 -0.87 -6.34
CA VAL A 48 -2.29 -0.33 -7.56
C VAL A 48 -3.17 -0.66 -8.76
N ILE A 49 -3.36 0.33 -9.64
CA ILE A 49 -4.19 0.19 -10.84
C ILE A 49 -3.31 0.22 -12.09
N TYR A 50 -3.43 -0.83 -12.90
CA TYR A 50 -2.87 -0.92 -14.24
C TYR A 50 -3.96 -0.72 -15.31
N GLU A 51 -3.57 -0.14 -16.43
CA GLU A 51 -4.41 0.07 -17.62
C GLU A 51 -4.77 -1.27 -18.26
N ASP A 52 -3.77 -2.12 -18.45
CA ASP A 52 -3.87 -3.46 -19.01
C ASP A 52 -2.70 -4.36 -18.54
N GLU A 53 -2.76 -5.63 -18.91
CA GLU A 53 -1.73 -6.63 -18.59
C GLU A 53 -0.36 -6.27 -19.20
N GLN A 54 -0.35 -5.66 -20.40
CA GLN A 54 0.89 -5.30 -21.09
C GLN A 54 1.62 -4.16 -20.37
N GLU A 55 0.89 -3.20 -19.80
CA GLU A 55 1.45 -2.19 -18.93
C GLU A 55 2.05 -2.84 -17.68
N PHE A 56 1.34 -3.76 -17.05
CA PHE A 56 1.84 -4.46 -15.87
C PHE A 56 3.13 -5.21 -16.15
N ILE A 57 3.17 -6.02 -17.22
CA ILE A 57 4.36 -6.76 -17.66
C ILE A 57 5.52 -5.78 -17.90
N ARG A 58 5.30 -4.72 -18.66
CA ARG A 58 6.33 -3.72 -18.98
C ARG A 58 6.89 -3.04 -17.73
N VAL A 59 6.03 -2.61 -16.81
CA VAL A 59 6.46 -1.96 -15.55
C VAL A 59 7.25 -2.95 -14.70
N LYS A 60 6.77 -4.19 -14.61
CA LYS A 60 7.42 -5.26 -13.85
C LYS A 60 8.80 -5.61 -14.40
N GLU A 61 8.93 -5.82 -15.70
CA GLU A 61 10.21 -6.13 -16.35
C GLU A 61 11.23 -5.02 -16.12
N ASN A 62 10.83 -3.76 -16.31
CA ASN A 62 11.70 -2.61 -16.07
C ASN A 62 12.14 -2.54 -14.60
N ALA A 63 11.20 -2.67 -13.67
CA ALA A 63 11.50 -2.59 -12.24
C ALA A 63 12.41 -3.74 -11.79
N CYS A 64 12.19 -4.97 -12.30
CA CYS A 64 13.03 -6.12 -12.00
C CYS A 64 14.44 -5.98 -12.59
N SER A 65 14.57 -5.43 -13.79
CA SER A 65 15.87 -5.14 -14.41
C SER A 65 16.65 -4.12 -13.58
N ASP A 66 16.02 -3.01 -13.20
CA ASP A 66 16.65 -2.00 -12.35
C ASP A 66 17.07 -2.58 -10.99
N PHE A 67 16.20 -3.42 -10.40
CA PHE A 67 16.48 -4.12 -9.15
C PHE A 67 17.70 -5.02 -9.27
N HIS A 68 17.78 -5.81 -10.34
CA HIS A 68 18.93 -6.67 -10.62
C HIS A 68 20.23 -5.86 -10.68
N ASP A 69 20.22 -4.73 -11.41
CA ASP A 69 21.40 -3.87 -11.55
C ASP A 69 21.82 -3.21 -10.23
N GLU A 70 20.86 -2.75 -9.41
CA GLU A 70 21.15 -2.20 -8.07
C GLU A 70 21.65 -3.28 -7.11
N LEU A 71 21.13 -4.50 -7.22
CA LEU A 71 21.55 -5.62 -6.38
C LEU A 71 23.03 -5.97 -6.63
N HIS A 72 23.52 -5.94 -7.87
CA HIS A 72 24.95 -6.15 -8.15
C HIS A 72 25.85 -5.02 -7.61
N LYS A 73 25.30 -3.85 -7.30
CA LYS A 73 26.05 -2.71 -6.74
C LYS A 73 26.25 -2.81 -5.22
N ILE A 74 25.53 -3.70 -4.53
CA ILE A 74 25.73 -3.89 -3.09
C ILE A 74 26.80 -4.95 -2.83
N GLY A 75 27.67 -4.71 -1.85
CA GLY A 75 28.62 -5.72 -1.42
C GLY A 75 27.90 -6.84 -0.66
N LEU A 76 28.00 -8.08 -1.15
CA LEU A 76 27.63 -9.26 -0.36
C LEU A 76 28.83 -9.63 0.51
N THR A 77 28.66 -9.61 1.82
CA THR A 77 29.68 -10.10 2.75
C THR A 77 29.23 -11.42 3.36
N PRO A 78 30.14 -12.36 3.63
CA PRO A 78 29.82 -13.62 4.33
C PRO A 78 29.44 -13.44 5.81
N ARG A 79 28.98 -12.27 6.23
CA ARG A 79 28.66 -11.99 7.63
C ARG A 79 27.32 -11.31 7.83
N PHE A 80 26.82 -10.60 6.82
CA PHE A 80 25.50 -9.98 6.85
C PHE A 80 25.09 -9.56 5.44
N ILE A 81 23.78 -9.50 5.24
CA ILE A 81 23.17 -8.85 4.08
C ILE A 81 23.23 -7.34 4.31
N HIS A 82 23.73 -6.60 3.33
CA HIS A 82 23.89 -5.16 3.48
C HIS A 82 22.51 -4.52 3.77
N PRO A 83 22.40 -3.58 4.74
CA PRO A 83 21.16 -2.83 5.02
C PRO A 83 20.58 -2.08 3.80
N ARG A 84 21.34 -2.04 2.71
CA ARG A 84 20.94 -1.43 1.44
C ARG A 84 19.97 -2.31 0.67
N LEU A 85 19.89 -3.60 0.98
CA LEU A 85 18.92 -4.51 0.37
C LEU A 85 17.49 -4.04 0.62
N MET A 86 17.11 -3.70 1.85
CA MET A 86 15.79 -3.13 2.15
C MET A 86 15.47 -1.91 1.29
N TYR A 87 16.42 -1.00 1.08
CA TYR A 87 16.17 0.20 0.27
C TYR A 87 15.99 -0.14 -1.22
N ILE A 88 16.74 -1.11 -1.74
CA ILE A 88 16.64 -1.53 -3.14
C ILE A 88 15.34 -2.30 -3.38
N ILE A 89 14.92 -3.14 -2.43
CA ILE A 89 13.60 -3.77 -2.42
C ILE A 89 12.50 -2.70 -2.37
N GLY A 90 12.69 -1.67 -1.54
CA GLY A 90 11.74 -0.57 -1.44
C GLY A 90 11.57 0.19 -2.75
N ASP A 91 12.65 0.43 -3.50
CA ASP A 91 12.59 1.06 -4.82
C ASP A 91 11.85 0.19 -5.85
N LEU A 92 12.09 -1.13 -5.82
CA LEU A 92 11.35 -2.10 -6.64
C LEU A 92 9.85 -2.04 -6.34
N LEU A 93 9.46 -2.09 -5.06
CA LEU A 93 8.06 -1.98 -4.64
C LEU A 93 7.44 -0.64 -5.01
N ASP A 94 8.17 0.47 -4.85
CA ASP A 94 7.69 1.81 -5.19
C ASP A 94 7.32 1.93 -6.68
N LYS A 95 8.18 1.38 -7.56
CA LYS A 95 7.93 1.29 -9.00
C LYS A 95 6.71 0.43 -9.32
N LEU A 96 6.62 -0.77 -8.73
CA LEU A 96 5.50 -1.69 -8.94
C LEU A 96 4.17 -1.18 -8.39
N LEU A 97 4.20 -0.30 -7.39
CA LEU A 97 3.00 0.33 -6.84
C LEU A 97 2.61 1.63 -7.55
N LYS A 98 3.38 2.05 -8.57
CA LYS A 98 3.26 3.37 -9.24
C LYS A 98 3.18 4.51 -8.21
N ASN A 99 3.90 4.37 -7.11
CA ASN A 99 3.76 5.28 -5.99
C ASN A 99 4.48 6.60 -6.34
N ASN A 100 3.71 7.68 -6.49
CA ASN A 100 4.27 9.01 -6.79
C ASN A 100 4.96 9.66 -5.58
N ARG A 101 4.97 9.00 -4.41
CA ARG A 101 5.61 9.53 -3.19
C ARG A 101 7.10 9.22 -3.21
N LYS A 102 7.89 10.27 -3.46
CA LYS A 102 9.36 10.28 -3.60
C LYS A 102 10.20 9.71 -2.43
N ASN A 103 9.62 9.08 -1.41
CA ASN A 103 10.39 8.61 -0.26
C ASN A 103 9.82 7.33 0.38
N ILE A 104 10.58 6.23 0.24
CA ILE A 104 10.34 4.91 0.86
C ILE A 104 10.09 5.04 2.37
N ILE A 105 10.79 5.95 3.06
CA ILE A 105 10.66 6.15 4.52
C ILE A 105 9.26 6.68 4.88
N THR A 106 8.60 7.40 3.95
CA THR A 106 7.26 7.96 4.18
C THR A 106 6.14 6.98 3.85
N ASN A 107 6.42 5.93 3.08
CA ASN A 107 5.48 4.86 2.81
C ASN A 107 5.72 3.70 3.78
N LYS A 108 4.99 3.74 4.91
CA LYS A 108 5.09 2.74 5.99
C LYS A 108 4.90 1.30 5.48
N TRP A 109 4.00 1.09 4.52
CA TRP A 109 3.75 -0.24 3.95
C TRP A 109 4.96 -0.74 3.14
N ILE A 110 5.51 0.08 2.23
CA ILE A 110 6.72 -0.27 1.47
C ILE A 110 7.88 -0.55 2.41
N PHE A 111 8.08 0.31 3.42
CA PHE A 111 9.13 0.14 4.42
C PHE A 111 8.99 -1.19 5.17
N ALA A 112 7.80 -1.48 5.71
CA ALA A 112 7.52 -2.71 6.43
C ALA A 112 7.74 -3.95 5.55
N LYS A 113 7.20 -3.94 4.32
CA LYS A 113 7.34 -5.07 3.38
C LYS A 113 8.78 -5.28 2.93
N SER A 114 9.52 -4.21 2.71
CA SER A 114 10.94 -4.30 2.36
C SER A 114 11.76 -4.94 3.49
N HIS A 115 11.43 -4.60 4.74
CA HIS A 115 12.05 -5.20 5.91
C HIS A 115 11.68 -6.69 6.04
N GLU A 116 10.41 -7.07 5.81
CA GLU A 116 9.98 -8.48 5.78
C GLU A 116 10.78 -9.29 4.75
N PHE A 117 10.94 -8.78 3.53
CA PHE A 117 11.73 -9.45 2.50
C PHE A 117 13.22 -9.52 2.85
N GLN A 118 13.81 -8.47 3.43
CA GLN A 118 15.20 -8.56 3.89
C GLN A 118 15.36 -9.66 4.95
N SER A 119 14.51 -9.68 5.98
CA SER A 119 14.56 -10.72 7.03
C SER A 119 14.40 -12.12 6.47
N LEU A 120 13.52 -12.29 5.47
CA LEU A 120 13.33 -13.57 4.79
C LEU A 120 14.60 -14.01 4.07
N VAL A 121 15.20 -13.12 3.27
CA VAL A 121 16.43 -13.42 2.54
C VAL A 121 17.54 -13.74 3.54
N GLU A 122 17.68 -12.97 4.62
CA GLU A 122 18.65 -13.24 5.69
C GLU A 122 18.47 -14.64 6.27
N ALA A 123 17.25 -15.02 6.63
CA ALA A 123 16.95 -16.34 7.18
C ALA A 123 17.25 -17.50 6.19
N MET A 124 16.97 -17.29 4.90
CA MET A 124 17.25 -18.29 3.86
C MET A 124 18.74 -18.39 3.50
N VAL A 125 19.44 -17.27 3.57
CA VAL A 125 20.85 -17.14 3.13
C VAL A 125 21.84 -17.41 4.27
N GLU A 126 21.46 -17.22 5.53
CA GLU A 126 22.33 -17.47 6.69
C GLU A 126 23.03 -18.85 6.67
N PRO A 127 22.34 -19.97 6.35
CA PRO A 127 22.99 -21.29 6.21
C PRO A 127 23.99 -21.37 5.05
N MET A 128 23.80 -20.53 4.02
CA MET A 128 24.60 -20.52 2.79
C MET A 128 25.81 -19.60 2.89
N ILE A 129 25.71 -18.54 3.71
CA ILE A 129 26.82 -17.68 4.10
C ILE A 129 27.93 -18.52 4.76
N VAL A 130 27.56 -19.42 5.67
CA VAL A 130 28.51 -20.33 6.36
C VAL A 130 29.24 -21.24 5.37
N ARG A 131 28.62 -21.53 4.22
CA ARG A 131 29.18 -22.40 3.17
C ARG A 131 29.85 -21.65 2.02
N CYS A 132 29.86 -20.31 2.03
CA CYS A 132 30.38 -19.46 0.96
C CYS A 132 29.73 -19.70 -0.43
N ILE A 133 28.43 -20.01 -0.47
CA ILE A 133 27.68 -20.31 -1.71
C ILE A 133 26.75 -19.13 -2.10
N LEU A 134 26.83 -18.01 -1.38
CA LEU A 134 25.96 -16.87 -1.62
C LEU A 134 26.23 -16.23 -3.00
N SER A 135 25.16 -16.09 -3.80
CA SER A 135 25.20 -15.41 -5.10
C SER A 135 24.08 -14.39 -5.22
N TYR A 136 24.32 -13.31 -5.98
CA TYR A 136 23.32 -12.30 -6.30
C TYR A 136 22.08 -12.89 -6.99
N ASN A 137 22.29 -13.85 -7.90
CA ASN A 137 21.19 -14.50 -8.63
C ASN A 137 20.25 -15.24 -7.68
N LEU A 138 20.76 -15.91 -6.66
CA LEU A 138 19.91 -16.58 -5.68
C LEU A 138 19.06 -15.58 -4.88
N ILE A 139 19.66 -14.47 -4.43
CA ILE A 139 18.92 -13.41 -3.71
C ILE A 139 17.83 -12.83 -4.61
N PHE A 140 18.19 -12.57 -5.87
CA PHE A 140 17.26 -12.09 -6.88
C PHE A 140 16.08 -13.06 -7.05
N ASP A 141 16.35 -14.34 -7.29
CA ASP A 141 15.34 -15.37 -7.51
C ASP A 141 14.38 -15.50 -6.31
N ILE A 142 14.92 -15.46 -5.08
CA ILE A 142 14.10 -15.49 -3.85
C ILE A 142 13.14 -14.30 -3.82
N ILE A 143 13.66 -13.08 -4.01
CA ILE A 143 12.86 -11.85 -3.92
C ILE A 143 11.82 -11.80 -5.03
N ILE A 144 12.21 -12.09 -6.28
CA ILE A 144 11.31 -12.05 -7.43
C ILE A 144 10.21 -13.09 -7.32
N ASN A 145 10.49 -14.30 -6.82
CA ASN A 145 9.46 -15.31 -6.60
C ASN A 145 8.40 -14.83 -5.60
N TYR A 146 8.82 -14.22 -4.49
CA TYR A 146 7.89 -13.64 -3.51
C TYR A 146 7.09 -12.47 -4.08
N ILE A 147 7.72 -11.60 -4.86
CA ILE A 147 7.02 -10.51 -5.53
C ILE A 147 6.03 -11.05 -6.55
N ASN A 148 6.38 -12.06 -7.33
CA ASN A 148 5.45 -12.67 -8.29
C ASN A 148 4.18 -13.14 -7.60
N LYS A 149 4.31 -13.90 -6.50
CA LYS A 149 3.18 -14.34 -5.68
C LYS A 149 2.37 -13.20 -5.10
N MET A 150 3.03 -12.14 -4.65
CA MET A 150 2.34 -10.95 -4.12
C MET A 150 1.54 -10.20 -5.18
N PHE A 151 1.87 -10.37 -6.45
CA PHE A 151 1.15 -9.77 -7.57
C PHE A 151 0.35 -10.82 -8.36
N GLU A 152 0.25 -12.07 -7.89
CA GLU A 152 -0.59 -13.11 -8.49
C GLU A 152 -2.06 -12.87 -8.12
N PRO A 153 -2.97 -12.81 -9.10
CA PRO A 153 -4.39 -12.51 -8.85
C PRO A 153 -5.09 -13.53 -7.92
N GLU A 154 -4.69 -14.79 -8.00
CA GLU A 154 -5.29 -15.88 -7.22
C GLU A 154 -4.83 -15.90 -5.75
N GLU A 155 -3.62 -15.41 -5.46
CA GLU A 155 -3.04 -15.41 -4.11
C GLU A 155 -3.22 -14.05 -3.39
N CYS A 156 -3.32 -12.94 -4.14
CA CYS A 156 -3.41 -11.59 -3.59
C CYS A 156 -4.75 -10.92 -3.90
N TYR A 157 -5.74 -11.20 -3.05
CA TYR A 157 -7.07 -10.56 -3.01
C TYR A 157 -7.07 -9.01 -2.79
N GLY A 158 -6.00 -8.25 -3.07
CA GLY A 158 -6.02 -6.82 -2.74
C GLY A 158 -4.96 -5.85 -3.26
N ILE A 159 -3.80 -6.29 -3.77
CA ILE A 159 -2.73 -5.33 -4.12
C ILE A 159 -2.87 -4.82 -5.56
N VAL A 160 -3.15 -5.68 -6.53
CA VAL A 160 -3.24 -5.31 -7.94
C VAL A 160 -4.69 -5.33 -8.38
N LYS A 161 -5.16 -4.23 -8.99
CA LYS A 161 -6.44 -4.18 -9.69
C LYS A 161 -6.21 -3.73 -11.12
N PHE A 162 -6.99 -4.28 -12.05
CA PHE A 162 -6.96 -3.84 -13.45
C PHE A 162 -8.19 -2.97 -13.73
N ARG A 163 -8.01 -1.91 -14.51
CA ARG A 163 -9.15 -1.08 -14.92
C ARG A 163 -9.84 -1.74 -16.12
N CYS A 164 -11.08 -2.19 -15.95
CA CYS A 164 -11.91 -2.70 -17.05
C CYS A 164 -12.11 -1.60 -18.12
N VAL A 165 -11.53 -1.78 -19.31
CA VAL A 165 -11.60 -0.81 -20.42
C VAL A 165 -13.05 -0.61 -20.92
N LYS A 166 -13.88 -1.66 -20.85
CA LYS A 166 -15.26 -1.64 -21.35
C LYS A 166 -16.26 -0.98 -20.39
N CYS A 167 -16.06 -1.17 -19.09
CA CYS A 167 -17.06 -0.86 -18.07
C CYS A 167 -16.63 0.21 -17.07
N ARG A 168 -15.36 0.64 -17.10
CA ARG A 168 -14.73 1.54 -16.10
C ARG A 168 -14.82 1.04 -14.66
N GLY A 169 -15.26 -0.20 -14.44
CA GLY A 169 -15.21 -0.88 -13.15
C GLY A 169 -13.77 -1.23 -12.76
N LEU A 170 -13.53 -1.33 -11.45
CA LEU A 170 -12.34 -2.00 -10.92
C LEU A 170 -12.64 -3.48 -10.94
N ASP A 171 -11.86 -4.26 -11.67
CA ASP A 171 -11.99 -5.72 -11.67
C ASP A 171 -10.76 -6.34 -11.02
N ASP A 172 -11.01 -7.35 -10.21
CA ASP A 172 -9.97 -8.17 -9.56
C ASP A 172 -9.46 -9.25 -10.53
N TYR A 173 -10.17 -9.47 -11.65
CA TYR A 173 -9.87 -10.52 -12.62
C TYR A 173 -9.39 -9.98 -13.97
N LEU A 174 -8.42 -10.69 -14.55
CA LEU A 174 -8.21 -10.72 -16.00
C LEU A 174 -9.39 -11.56 -16.55
N GLU A 175 -10.38 -10.92 -17.19
CA GLU A 175 -11.35 -11.69 -17.98
C GLU A 175 -10.58 -12.44 -19.09
N ASP A 176 -10.74 -13.77 -19.11
CA ASP A 176 -10.15 -14.75 -20.04
C ASP A 176 -10.17 -14.36 -21.53
#